data_AF-A0A1F6WHY2-F1
#
_entry.id   AF-A0A1F6WHY2-F1
#
_cell.length_a   1.000
_cell.length_b   1.000
_cell.length_c   1.000
_cell.angle_alpha   90.00
_cell.angle_beta   90.00
_cell.angle_gamma   90.00
#
_symmetry.space_group_name_H-M   'P 1'
#
loop_
_entity.id
_entity.type
_entity.pdbx_description
1 polymer ?
#
loop_
_entity_poly.entity_id
_entity_poly.type
_entity_poly.pdbx_seq_one_letter_code
_entity_poly.pdbx_strand_id
1 'polypeptide(L)'
;MAENPEFLKAYRTHEKPEAIRAAQRKEKRTGQKGITRDRTERIKAYLERLENIFLNPDQRVRERNIELLKPAIYENALIREENFPESYFEFQKQQLVDKGISKEQVEREFSQEKKKEEISRVRESQRLSLDAWIDYLSGDNCKYPTDLKYFVMQGVFRLGNFNTGAYSFTKRIETTTAPFPEVDRQALSIILGGLEARHYNKPTENYSPALLDLIDKNKNFDDLYALAMREIDQMADKSEILPITEGEWRIFKKGSNPQKLVDALAGIRSNLCIADIGSATAYLNQGSVEIYFSHNSAKQPVVPRIAIARNDNVGVYEVRGTYNKNEDVDSYIEETDILINRLKNIPNGESFAKKDADMKRMTKLYNRFFKIDKKTKEKTSLNPELTRDDLSFLYEIDDSIDGFGYQKDPRIEEITNQRKIKEDLAFLFNCRPDQISTTKDEALKGDIIFHYGDLYLDSLTSAEGLKLPEKIGGDLYLDSLTSAEGLKLPEKIGGGLYLSGLTYNQKKILRRRYPNLEIL
;
A
#
# COMPACT_ATOMS: atom_id res chain seq x y z
N MET A 1 17.42 5.52 -37.91
CA MET A 1 18.21 6.54 -37.20
C MET A 1 19.54 5.91 -36.84
N ALA A 2 20.66 6.61 -36.92
CA ALA A 2 21.94 6.04 -36.50
C ALA A 2 21.96 5.95 -34.97
N GLU A 3 22.06 4.75 -34.40
CA GLU A 3 22.17 4.57 -32.95
C GLU A 3 23.45 5.25 -32.42
N ASN A 4 23.34 5.95 -31.28
CA ASN A 4 24.48 6.59 -30.61
C ASN A 4 24.66 6.03 -29.19
N PRO A 5 25.13 4.78 -29.05
CA PRO A 5 25.18 4.09 -27.77
C PRO A 5 26.36 4.54 -26.88
N GLU A 6 27.02 5.64 -27.21
CA GLU A 6 28.16 6.20 -26.45
C GLU A 6 27.79 6.43 -24.97
N PHE A 7 26.57 6.92 -24.70
CA PHE A 7 26.13 7.21 -23.33
C PHE A 7 26.08 5.95 -22.44
N LEU A 8 25.89 4.76 -23.02
CA LEU A 8 25.90 3.48 -22.29
C LEU A 8 27.29 3.14 -21.70
N LYS A 9 28.36 3.81 -22.13
CA LYS A 9 29.68 3.68 -21.49
C LYS A 9 29.66 4.14 -20.04
N ALA A 10 28.90 5.18 -19.70
CA ALA A 10 28.78 5.69 -18.34
C ALA A 10 28.20 4.62 -17.38
N TYR A 11 27.42 3.68 -17.93
CA TYR A 11 26.81 2.56 -17.21
C TYR A 11 27.60 1.24 -17.36
N ARG A 12 28.85 1.32 -17.81
CA ARG A 12 29.78 0.19 -17.97
C ARG A 12 29.23 -0.98 -18.80
N THR A 13 28.34 -0.71 -19.76
CA THR A 13 27.74 -1.74 -20.62
C THR A 13 28.80 -2.55 -21.39
N HIS A 14 29.88 -1.90 -21.82
CA HIS A 14 31.01 -2.51 -22.53
C HIS A 14 31.85 -3.50 -21.70
N GLU A 15 31.69 -3.49 -20.37
CA GLU A 15 32.39 -4.39 -19.44
C GLU A 15 31.55 -5.65 -19.13
N LYS A 16 30.27 -5.66 -19.49
CA LYS A 16 29.37 -6.77 -19.16
C LYS A 16 29.73 -8.04 -19.95
N PRO A 17 29.67 -9.24 -19.32
CA PRO A 17 30.01 -10.50 -19.99
C PRO A 17 29.22 -10.73 -21.28
N GLU A 18 27.96 -10.34 -21.33
CA GLU A 18 27.08 -10.50 -22.50
C GLU A 18 27.55 -9.64 -23.68
N ALA A 19 28.04 -8.43 -23.40
CA ALA A 19 28.55 -7.52 -24.41
C ALA A 19 29.89 -8.00 -24.97
N ILE A 20 30.78 -8.48 -24.10
CA ILE A 20 32.05 -9.11 -24.51
C ILE A 20 31.79 -10.34 -25.39
N ARG A 21 30.88 -11.23 -24.98
CA ARG A 21 30.50 -12.42 -25.77
C ARG A 21 29.82 -12.04 -27.10
N ALA A 22 29.01 -10.98 -27.13
CA ALA A 22 28.40 -10.50 -28.37
C ALA A 22 29.45 -9.98 -29.36
N ALA A 23 30.42 -9.20 -28.89
CA ALA A 23 31.54 -8.73 -29.69
C ALA A 23 32.37 -9.90 -30.27
N GLN A 24 32.75 -10.88 -29.44
CA GLN A 24 33.49 -12.08 -29.88
C GLN A 24 32.74 -12.86 -30.97
N ARG A 25 31.41 -13.03 -30.82
CA ARG A 25 30.57 -13.67 -31.83
C ARG A 25 30.53 -12.87 -33.13
N LYS A 26 30.46 -11.54 -33.05
CA LYS A 26 30.45 -10.67 -34.23
C LYS A 26 31.78 -10.72 -34.98
N GLU A 27 32.92 -10.67 -34.28
CA GLU A 27 34.25 -10.84 -34.90
C GLU A 27 34.36 -12.19 -35.62
N LYS A 28 33.95 -13.28 -34.96
CA LYS A 28 33.98 -14.62 -35.54
C LYS A 28 33.08 -14.75 -36.77
N ARG A 29 31.90 -14.13 -36.76
CA ARG A 29 30.92 -14.19 -37.86
C ARG A 29 31.33 -13.34 -39.07
N THR A 30 31.91 -12.17 -38.83
CA THR A 30 32.17 -11.17 -39.89
C THR A 30 33.62 -11.15 -40.36
N GLY A 31 34.55 -11.72 -39.59
CA GLY A 31 35.99 -11.61 -39.84
C GLY A 31 36.61 -10.25 -39.49
N GLN A 32 35.79 -9.26 -39.07
CA GLN A 32 36.26 -7.94 -38.67
C GLN A 32 37.02 -8.04 -37.34
N LYS A 33 38.28 -7.60 -37.33
CA LYS A 33 39.14 -7.59 -36.13
C LYS A 33 38.98 -6.26 -35.38
N GLY A 34 39.06 -6.31 -34.05
CA GLY A 34 39.16 -5.12 -33.19
C GLY A 34 37.84 -4.71 -32.50
N ILE A 35 36.71 -5.33 -32.85
CA ILE A 35 35.41 -5.13 -32.19
C ILE A 35 35.51 -5.47 -30.69
N THR A 36 36.26 -6.53 -30.35
CA THR A 36 36.45 -6.91 -28.94
C THR A 36 37.37 -5.95 -28.18
N ARG A 37 38.15 -5.09 -28.85
CA ARG A 37 39.04 -4.12 -28.19
C ARG A 37 38.39 -2.75 -28.02
N ASP A 38 37.50 -2.37 -28.94
CA ASP A 38 36.80 -1.09 -28.90
C ASP A 38 35.55 -1.15 -28.00
N ARG A 39 35.44 -0.20 -27.07
CA ARG A 39 34.34 -0.15 -26.08
C ARG A 39 32.99 0.14 -26.73
N THR A 40 32.95 1.04 -27.71
CA THR A 40 31.72 1.41 -28.42
C THR A 40 31.26 0.25 -29.30
N GLU A 41 32.17 -0.40 -30.00
CA GLU A 41 31.86 -1.54 -30.86
C GLU A 41 31.39 -2.76 -30.07
N ARG A 42 31.88 -2.98 -28.84
CA ARG A 42 31.30 -3.98 -27.93
C ARG A 42 29.83 -3.69 -27.62
N ILE A 43 29.49 -2.43 -27.33
CA ILE A 43 28.11 -2.04 -27.02
C ILE A 43 27.24 -2.21 -28.27
N LYS A 44 27.67 -1.72 -29.44
CA LYS A 44 26.95 -1.89 -30.71
C LYS A 44 26.71 -3.36 -31.04
N ALA A 45 27.74 -4.21 -30.95
CA ALA A 45 27.59 -5.65 -31.22
C ALA A 45 26.57 -6.32 -30.28
N TYR A 46 26.47 -5.81 -29.05
CA TYR A 46 25.50 -6.30 -28.09
C TYR A 46 24.08 -5.79 -28.37
N LEU A 47 23.91 -4.51 -28.67
CA LEU A 47 22.62 -3.93 -29.05
C LEU A 47 22.07 -4.54 -30.32
N GLU A 48 22.90 -4.73 -31.36
CA GLU A 48 22.51 -5.47 -32.58
C GLU A 48 22.00 -6.88 -32.24
N ARG A 49 22.63 -7.57 -31.28
CA ARG A 49 22.14 -8.88 -30.84
C ARG A 49 20.78 -8.76 -30.15
N LEU A 50 20.59 -7.76 -29.29
CA LEU A 50 19.31 -7.55 -28.62
C LEU A 50 18.20 -7.17 -29.60
N GLU A 51 18.48 -6.30 -30.56
CA GLU A 51 17.56 -5.90 -31.62
C GLU A 51 17.10 -7.12 -32.44
N ASN A 52 18.03 -7.99 -32.83
CA ASN A 52 17.71 -9.24 -33.54
C ASN A 52 16.80 -10.21 -32.75
N ILE A 53 16.81 -10.14 -31.42
CA ILE A 53 16.02 -10.99 -30.53
C ILE A 53 14.67 -10.32 -30.24
N PHE A 54 14.72 -9.13 -29.64
CA PHE A 54 13.56 -8.46 -29.06
C PHE A 54 12.82 -7.55 -30.02
N LEU A 55 13.45 -7.11 -31.11
CA LEU A 55 12.89 -6.14 -32.07
C LEU A 55 12.93 -6.69 -33.50
N ASN A 56 12.98 -8.01 -33.66
CA ASN A 56 12.99 -8.64 -34.97
C ASN A 56 11.72 -8.23 -35.73
N PRO A 57 11.81 -7.76 -36.99
CA PRO A 57 10.65 -7.32 -37.76
C PRO A 57 9.66 -8.45 -38.04
N ASP A 58 10.13 -9.71 -38.08
CA ASP A 58 9.24 -10.87 -38.13
C ASP A 58 8.73 -11.18 -36.71
N GLN A 59 7.43 -10.92 -36.49
CA GLN A 59 6.77 -11.12 -35.21
C GLN A 59 6.90 -12.57 -34.70
N ARG A 60 6.79 -13.58 -35.57
CA ARG A 60 6.89 -14.99 -35.14
C ARG A 60 8.30 -15.33 -34.68
N VAL A 61 9.31 -14.81 -35.39
CA VAL A 61 10.72 -14.98 -35.00
C VAL A 61 10.99 -14.24 -33.69
N ARG A 62 10.47 -13.03 -33.53
CA ARG A 62 10.58 -12.22 -32.30
C ARG A 62 10.00 -12.95 -31.09
N GLU A 63 8.74 -13.38 -31.17
CA GLU A 63 8.05 -14.12 -30.11
C GLU A 63 8.82 -15.38 -29.73
N ARG A 64 9.21 -16.19 -30.73
CA ARG A 64 10.02 -17.39 -30.49
C ARG A 64 11.34 -17.08 -29.78
N ASN A 65 12.06 -16.04 -30.22
CA ASN A 65 13.36 -15.69 -29.64
C ASN A 65 13.24 -15.19 -28.20
N ILE A 66 12.19 -14.41 -27.91
CA ILE A 66 11.87 -13.93 -26.56
C ILE A 66 11.54 -15.11 -25.64
N GLU A 67 10.66 -16.02 -26.07
CA GLU A 67 10.28 -17.21 -25.30
C GLU A 67 11.47 -18.13 -25.02
N LEU A 68 12.41 -18.28 -25.97
CA LEU A 68 13.64 -19.04 -25.74
C LEU A 68 14.60 -18.40 -24.72
N LEU A 69 14.53 -17.07 -24.55
CA LEU A 69 15.44 -16.33 -23.66
C LEU A 69 14.86 -16.11 -22.26
N LYS A 70 13.53 -16.06 -22.13
CA LYS A 70 12.79 -15.89 -20.87
C LYS A 70 13.29 -16.79 -19.73
N PRO A 71 13.50 -18.12 -19.89
CA PRO A 71 13.99 -18.97 -18.82
C PRO A 71 15.33 -18.50 -18.21
N ALA A 72 16.29 -18.10 -19.05
CA ALA A 72 17.57 -17.60 -18.59
C ALA A 72 17.46 -16.22 -17.93
N ILE A 73 16.51 -15.38 -18.37
CA ILE A 73 16.22 -14.10 -17.70
C ILE A 73 15.66 -14.36 -16.31
N TYR A 74 14.68 -15.27 -16.18
CA TYR A 74 14.04 -15.58 -14.91
C TYR A 74 15.00 -16.16 -13.88
N GLU A 75 15.88 -17.06 -14.29
CA GLU A 75 16.91 -17.66 -13.43
C GLU A 75 17.83 -16.61 -12.77
N ASN A 76 18.07 -15.50 -13.48
CA ASN A 76 18.94 -14.43 -13.01
C ASN A 76 18.20 -13.27 -12.33
N ALA A 77 16.88 -13.16 -12.51
CA ALA A 77 16.10 -11.99 -12.08
C ALA A 77 15.13 -12.26 -10.93
N LEU A 78 14.59 -13.48 -10.85
CA LEU A 78 13.60 -13.85 -9.82
C LEU A 78 14.29 -14.30 -8.53
N ILE A 79 13.60 -14.13 -7.41
CA ILE A 79 14.02 -14.69 -6.13
C ILE A 79 14.15 -16.22 -6.24
N ARG A 80 15.21 -16.74 -5.65
CA ARG A 80 15.43 -18.19 -5.53
C ARG A 80 14.77 -18.71 -4.26
N GLU A 81 14.32 -19.96 -4.28
CA GLU A 81 13.61 -20.54 -3.14
C GLU A 81 14.47 -20.57 -1.88
N GLU A 82 15.77 -20.84 -2.05
CA GLU A 82 16.75 -20.85 -0.96
C GLU A 82 17.02 -19.47 -0.34
N ASN A 83 16.71 -18.39 -1.06
CA ASN A 83 16.94 -17.01 -0.61
C ASN A 83 15.66 -16.36 -0.05
N PHE A 84 14.57 -17.11 0.08
CA PHE A 84 13.30 -16.56 0.52
C PHE A 84 13.35 -16.22 2.03
N PRO A 85 13.13 -14.95 2.41
CA PRO A 85 13.36 -14.53 3.79
C PRO A 85 12.24 -14.97 4.73
N GLU A 86 12.60 -15.56 5.88
CA GLU A 86 11.61 -15.97 6.89
C GLU A 86 10.79 -14.78 7.43
N SER A 87 11.39 -13.59 7.48
CA SER A 87 10.70 -12.35 7.88
C SER A 87 9.50 -12.00 7.00
N TYR A 88 9.43 -12.48 5.76
CA TYR A 88 8.25 -12.34 4.92
C TYR A 88 7.04 -13.08 5.50
N PHE A 89 7.24 -14.33 5.93
CA PHE A 89 6.16 -15.13 6.51
C PHE A 89 5.74 -14.59 7.86
N GLU A 90 6.69 -14.18 8.70
CA GLU A 90 6.38 -13.57 10.00
C GLU A 90 5.57 -12.28 9.85
N PHE A 91 5.86 -11.46 8.84
CA PHE A 91 5.03 -10.28 8.54
C PHE A 91 3.61 -10.66 8.10
N GLN A 92 3.44 -11.70 7.27
CA GLN A 92 2.10 -12.16 6.88
C GLN A 92 1.32 -12.75 8.05
N LYS A 93 1.98 -13.55 8.91
CA LYS A 93 1.38 -14.09 10.13
C LYS A 93 0.88 -12.96 11.02
N GLN A 94 1.70 -11.93 11.23
CA GLN A 94 1.32 -10.77 12.04
C GLN A 94 0.09 -10.06 11.45
N GLN A 95 0.03 -9.86 10.14
CA GLN A 95 -1.15 -9.26 9.50
C GLN A 95 -2.44 -10.07 9.70
N LEU A 96 -2.38 -11.40 9.80
CA LEU A 96 -3.56 -12.21 10.09
C LEU A 96 -3.96 -12.12 11.57
N VAL A 97 -2.98 -12.06 12.48
CA VAL A 97 -3.23 -11.80 13.90
C VAL A 97 -3.88 -10.44 14.09
N ASP A 98 -3.38 -9.41 13.40
CA ASP A 98 -3.94 -8.05 13.43
C ASP A 98 -5.37 -8.00 12.85
N LYS A 99 -5.73 -8.97 11.98
CA LYS A 99 -7.10 -9.18 11.48
C LYS A 99 -7.99 -9.98 12.43
N GLY A 100 -7.53 -10.23 13.67
CA GLY A 100 -8.28 -10.93 14.72
C GLY A 100 -8.25 -12.46 14.62
N ILE A 101 -7.38 -13.04 13.79
CA ILE A 101 -7.22 -14.50 13.68
C ILE A 101 -6.32 -14.98 14.83
N SER A 102 -6.70 -16.06 15.52
CA SER A 102 -5.92 -16.57 16.64
C SER A 102 -4.53 -17.06 16.19
N LYS A 103 -3.53 -16.92 17.05
CA LYS A 103 -2.15 -17.35 16.76
C LYS A 103 -2.07 -18.84 16.40
N GLU A 104 -2.87 -19.70 17.04
CA GLU A 104 -2.89 -21.13 16.69
C GLU A 104 -3.48 -21.39 15.31
N GLN A 105 -4.46 -20.58 14.89
CA GLN A 105 -5.02 -20.69 13.55
C GLN A 105 -4.04 -20.18 12.49
N VAL A 106 -3.38 -19.06 12.74
CA VAL A 106 -2.34 -18.51 11.87
C VAL A 106 -1.21 -19.52 11.67
N GLU A 107 -0.69 -20.15 12.72
CA GLU A 107 0.43 -21.09 12.56
C GLU A 107 0.05 -22.33 11.72
N ARG A 108 -1.22 -22.76 11.75
CA ARG A 108 -1.71 -23.84 10.88
C ARG A 108 -1.78 -23.44 9.40
N GLU A 109 -2.01 -22.16 9.10
CA GLU A 109 -2.07 -21.65 7.73
C GLU A 109 -0.70 -21.57 7.04
N PHE A 110 0.41 -21.62 7.81
CA PHE A 110 1.78 -21.53 7.30
C PHE A 110 2.56 -22.86 7.41
N SER A 111 1.90 -23.99 7.08
CA SER A 111 2.59 -25.29 6.92
C SER A 111 3.71 -25.24 5.87
N GLN A 112 4.61 -26.23 5.88
CA GLN A 112 5.69 -26.31 4.89
C GLN A 112 5.16 -26.38 3.44
N GLU A 113 4.03 -27.07 3.19
CA GLU A 113 3.41 -27.05 1.87
C GLU A 113 2.87 -25.66 1.50
N LYS A 114 2.20 -24.99 2.44
CA LYS A 114 1.65 -23.64 2.23
C LYS A 114 2.72 -22.60 1.98
N LYS A 115 3.85 -22.68 2.69
CA LYS A 115 5.03 -21.85 2.40
C LYS A 115 5.54 -22.05 0.98
N LYS A 116 5.60 -23.29 0.48
CA LYS A 116 6.02 -23.55 -0.91
C LYS A 116 5.03 -23.00 -1.94
N GLU A 117 3.73 -23.12 -1.69
CA GLU A 117 2.69 -22.51 -2.52
C GLU A 117 2.88 -20.98 -2.58
N GLU A 118 3.13 -20.36 -1.44
CA GLU A 118 3.34 -18.92 -1.33
C GLU A 118 4.64 -18.45 -2.02
N ILE A 119 5.74 -19.18 -1.87
CA ILE A 119 6.99 -18.92 -2.62
C ILE A 119 6.73 -18.98 -4.12
N SER A 120 5.99 -20.01 -4.57
CA SER A 120 5.63 -20.17 -5.98
C SER A 120 4.78 -18.99 -6.47
N ARG A 121 3.83 -18.53 -5.66
CA ARG A 121 3.00 -17.35 -5.94
C ARG A 121 3.83 -16.08 -6.09
N VAL A 122 4.77 -15.84 -5.18
CA VAL A 122 5.65 -14.67 -5.21
C VAL A 122 6.56 -14.70 -6.44
N ARG A 123 7.17 -15.84 -6.73
CA ARG A 123 8.01 -16.02 -7.94
C ARG A 123 7.20 -15.80 -9.21
N GLU A 124 5.96 -16.27 -9.25
CA GLU A 124 5.06 -16.06 -10.37
C GLU A 124 4.66 -14.58 -10.53
N SER A 125 4.40 -13.86 -9.44
CA SER A 125 4.17 -12.41 -9.48
C SER A 125 5.39 -11.66 -10.03
N GLN A 126 6.61 -12.02 -9.61
CA GLN A 126 7.85 -11.46 -10.17
C GLN A 126 8.02 -11.80 -11.65
N ARG A 127 7.69 -13.03 -12.06
CA ARG A 127 7.78 -13.47 -13.46
C ARG A 127 6.84 -12.66 -14.35
N LEU A 128 5.57 -12.58 -13.98
CA LEU A 128 4.54 -11.90 -14.75
C LEU A 128 4.76 -10.38 -14.79
N SER A 129 5.20 -9.76 -13.68
CA SER A 129 5.55 -8.33 -13.68
C SER A 129 6.78 -8.02 -14.54
N LEU A 130 7.76 -8.93 -14.60
CA LEU A 130 8.89 -8.83 -15.52
C LEU A 130 8.49 -9.01 -16.98
N ASP A 131 7.59 -9.96 -17.26
CA ASP A 131 7.03 -10.16 -18.60
C ASP A 131 6.35 -8.89 -19.10
N ALA A 132 5.59 -8.19 -18.26
CA ALA A 132 4.96 -6.92 -18.63
C ALA A 132 5.97 -5.87 -19.12
N TRP A 133 7.16 -5.80 -18.50
CA TRP A 133 8.25 -4.93 -18.97
C TRP A 133 8.85 -5.40 -20.30
N ILE A 134 9.12 -6.70 -20.42
CA ILE A 134 9.68 -7.28 -21.65
C ILE A 134 8.73 -7.05 -22.82
N ASP A 135 7.45 -7.35 -22.64
CA ASP A 135 6.41 -7.23 -23.65
C ASP A 135 6.19 -5.76 -24.03
N TYR A 136 6.20 -4.84 -23.07
CA TYR A 136 6.08 -3.41 -23.36
C TYR A 136 7.27 -2.86 -24.18
N LEU A 137 8.50 -3.18 -23.78
CA LEU A 137 9.71 -2.66 -24.44
C LEU A 137 9.97 -3.33 -25.81
N SER A 138 9.57 -4.59 -25.97
CA SER A 138 9.69 -5.34 -27.23
C SER A 138 8.50 -5.13 -28.18
N GLY A 139 7.37 -4.63 -27.67
CA GLY A 139 6.16 -4.40 -28.44
C GLY A 139 6.30 -3.27 -29.47
N ASP A 140 5.49 -3.36 -30.54
CA ASP A 140 5.51 -2.42 -31.68
C ASP A 140 5.13 -0.98 -31.29
N ASN A 141 4.48 -0.81 -30.12
CA ASN A 141 4.08 0.48 -29.57
C ASN A 141 5.26 1.28 -28.99
N CYS A 142 6.33 0.61 -28.56
CA CYS A 142 7.52 1.26 -28.02
C CYS A 142 8.50 1.57 -29.15
N LYS A 143 8.41 2.75 -29.77
CA LYS A 143 9.18 3.13 -30.97
C LYS A 143 10.55 3.75 -30.68
N TYR A 144 11.05 3.63 -29.45
CA TYR A 144 12.35 4.18 -29.05
C TYR A 144 13.53 3.30 -29.52
N PRO A 145 14.73 3.88 -29.71
CA PRO A 145 15.95 3.14 -30.04
C PRO A 145 16.34 2.03 -29.03
N THR A 146 17.08 1.03 -29.48
CA THR A 146 17.43 -0.18 -28.72
C THR A 146 18.29 0.12 -27.48
N ASP A 147 19.22 1.07 -27.59
CA ASP A 147 20.07 1.53 -26.50
C ASP A 147 19.27 2.17 -25.35
N LEU A 148 18.25 2.98 -25.66
CA LEU A 148 17.37 3.56 -24.66
C LEU A 148 16.50 2.50 -23.98
N LYS A 149 15.93 1.57 -24.75
CA LYS A 149 15.18 0.42 -24.22
C LYS A 149 16.05 -0.44 -23.31
N TYR A 150 17.30 -0.67 -23.71
CA TYR A 150 18.27 -1.40 -22.92
C TYR A 150 18.61 -0.69 -21.60
N PHE A 151 18.82 0.63 -21.63
CA PHE A 151 19.03 1.44 -20.43
C PHE A 151 17.88 1.27 -19.41
N VAL A 152 16.62 1.32 -19.88
CA VAL A 152 15.44 1.07 -19.04
C VAL A 152 15.48 -0.33 -18.45
N MET A 153 15.67 -1.37 -19.27
CA MET A 153 15.66 -2.76 -18.80
C MET A 153 16.76 -3.04 -17.75
N GLN A 154 17.95 -2.46 -17.92
CA GLN A 154 19.04 -2.52 -16.93
C GLN A 154 18.66 -1.88 -15.59
N GLY A 155 17.86 -0.81 -15.65
CA GLY A 155 17.25 -0.16 -14.52
C GLY A 155 16.28 -1.08 -13.79
N VAL A 156 15.30 -1.61 -14.52
CA VAL A 156 14.21 -2.47 -14.02
C VAL A 156 14.74 -3.64 -13.20
N PHE A 157 15.80 -4.32 -13.65
CA PHE A 157 16.41 -5.43 -12.91
C PHE A 157 16.93 -5.06 -11.51
N ARG A 158 17.13 -3.77 -11.23
CA ARG A 158 17.62 -3.27 -9.94
C ARG A 158 16.51 -2.67 -9.06
N LEU A 159 15.28 -2.57 -9.57
CA LEU A 159 14.17 -1.96 -8.84
C LEU A 159 13.52 -2.95 -7.88
N GLY A 160 13.42 -2.54 -6.62
CA GLY A 160 12.52 -3.10 -5.61
C GLY A 160 11.26 -2.26 -5.46
N ASN A 161 10.74 -2.17 -4.24
CA ASN A 161 9.52 -1.42 -3.92
C ASN A 161 9.68 0.08 -4.14
N PHE A 162 8.64 0.71 -4.68
CA PHE A 162 8.56 2.16 -4.76
C PHE A 162 8.04 2.76 -3.45
N ASN A 163 8.75 3.74 -2.91
CA ASN A 163 8.28 4.54 -1.79
C ASN A 163 7.70 5.85 -2.29
N THR A 164 6.37 5.95 -2.31
CA THR A 164 5.66 7.15 -2.79
C THR A 164 5.90 8.40 -1.93
N GLY A 165 6.31 8.25 -0.66
CA GLY A 165 6.60 9.40 0.21
C GLY A 165 7.99 9.99 -0.07
N ALA A 166 8.99 9.12 -0.19
CA ALA A 166 10.36 9.53 -0.50
C ALA A 166 10.62 9.76 -2.00
N TYR A 167 9.70 9.32 -2.87
CA TYR A 167 9.90 9.28 -4.31
C TYR A 167 11.21 8.57 -4.68
N SER A 168 11.32 7.31 -4.28
CA SER A 168 12.51 6.50 -4.53
C SER A 168 12.17 5.02 -4.56
N PHE A 169 13.02 4.25 -5.24
CA PHE A 169 12.93 2.79 -5.26
C PHE A 169 13.95 2.18 -4.30
N THR A 170 13.53 1.15 -3.56
CA THR A 170 14.51 0.27 -2.92
C THR A 170 15.28 -0.50 -4.00
N LYS A 171 16.45 -1.02 -3.63
CA LYS A 171 17.25 -1.85 -4.53
C LYS A 171 16.82 -3.30 -4.41
N ARG A 172 16.70 -3.97 -5.56
CA ARG A 172 16.54 -5.42 -5.63
C ARG A 172 17.83 -6.10 -5.20
N ILE A 173 17.71 -6.95 -4.19
CA ILE A 173 18.74 -7.85 -3.66
C ILE A 173 18.24 -9.29 -3.73
N GLU A 174 19.08 -10.26 -3.41
CA GLU A 174 18.78 -11.68 -3.55
C GLU A 174 17.58 -12.18 -2.74
N THR A 175 17.21 -11.48 -1.67
CA THR A 175 16.05 -11.76 -0.80
C THR A 175 14.80 -10.95 -1.14
N THR A 176 14.82 -10.17 -2.24
CA THR A 176 13.69 -9.30 -2.60
C THR A 176 12.50 -10.13 -3.06
N THR A 177 11.41 -10.08 -2.30
CA THR A 177 10.13 -10.75 -2.61
C THR A 177 9.21 -9.88 -3.47
N ALA A 178 9.44 -8.57 -3.52
CA ALA A 178 8.60 -7.64 -4.28
C ALA A 178 8.54 -7.98 -5.79
N PRO A 179 7.38 -7.79 -6.45
CA PRO A 179 7.30 -7.80 -7.92
C PRO A 179 8.14 -6.68 -8.53
N PHE A 180 8.35 -6.73 -9.85
CA PHE A 180 8.90 -5.57 -10.55
C PHE A 180 7.85 -4.44 -10.55
N PRO A 181 8.27 -3.17 -10.41
CA PRO A 181 7.32 -2.05 -10.42
C PRO A 181 6.48 -2.05 -11.69
N GLU A 182 5.24 -1.56 -11.61
CA GLU A 182 4.39 -1.44 -12.78
C GLU A 182 4.99 -0.53 -13.86
N VAL A 183 4.59 -0.80 -15.10
CA VAL A 183 4.97 0.00 -16.28
C VAL A 183 4.12 1.27 -16.32
N ASP A 184 4.67 2.37 -15.83
CA ASP A 184 4.12 3.71 -15.99
C ASP A 184 4.53 4.24 -17.37
N ARG A 185 3.62 4.09 -18.33
CA ARG A 185 3.86 4.47 -19.74
C ARG A 185 4.10 5.97 -19.90
N GLN A 186 3.48 6.80 -19.06
CA GLN A 186 3.64 8.26 -19.11
C GLN A 186 5.02 8.66 -18.59
N ALA A 187 5.40 8.15 -17.42
CA ALA A 187 6.75 8.37 -16.88
C ALA A 187 7.83 7.86 -17.84
N LEU A 188 7.63 6.68 -18.45
CA LEU A 188 8.56 6.15 -19.45
C LEU A 188 8.64 7.01 -20.71
N SER A 189 7.52 7.54 -21.21
CA SER A 189 7.54 8.42 -22.38
C SER A 189 8.32 9.70 -22.12
N ILE A 190 8.18 10.27 -20.92
CA ILE A 190 8.95 11.45 -20.48
C ILE A 190 10.46 11.12 -20.44
N ILE A 191 10.84 10.01 -19.83
CA ILE A 191 12.25 9.61 -19.66
C ILE A 191 12.89 9.25 -21.00
N LEU A 192 12.24 8.38 -21.76
CA LEU A 192 12.74 7.93 -23.07
C LEU A 192 12.78 9.10 -24.06
N GLY A 193 11.80 10.00 -24.01
CA GLY A 193 11.78 11.24 -24.79
C GLY A 193 12.94 12.18 -24.42
N GLY A 194 13.17 12.40 -23.13
CA GLY A 194 14.27 13.25 -22.63
C GLY A 194 15.65 12.68 -22.98
N LEU A 195 15.85 11.37 -22.80
CA LEU A 195 17.06 10.66 -23.20
C LEU A 195 17.29 10.74 -24.70
N GLU A 196 16.23 10.51 -25.49
CA GLU A 196 16.31 10.60 -26.95
C GLU A 196 16.66 12.02 -27.39
N ALA A 197 16.02 13.03 -26.81
CA ALA A 197 16.32 14.42 -27.11
C ALA A 197 17.78 14.76 -26.81
N ARG A 198 18.28 14.32 -25.65
CA ARG A 198 19.64 14.64 -25.21
C ARG A 198 20.73 13.91 -25.99
N HIS A 199 20.54 12.63 -26.31
CA HIS A 199 21.57 11.80 -26.94
C HIS A 199 21.50 11.77 -28.48
N TYR A 200 20.40 12.22 -29.07
CA TYR A 200 20.19 12.31 -30.52
C TYR A 200 20.01 13.73 -31.04
N ASN A 201 20.40 14.75 -30.24
CA ASN A 201 20.33 16.16 -30.61
C ASN A 201 18.95 16.60 -31.10
N LYS A 202 17.88 16.16 -30.41
CA LYS A 202 16.52 16.68 -30.65
C LYS A 202 16.20 17.83 -29.67
N PRO A 203 15.17 18.64 -29.95
CA PRO A 203 14.77 19.75 -29.09
C PRO A 203 14.46 19.28 -27.64
N THR A 204 14.97 20.01 -26.64
CA THR A 204 14.86 19.67 -25.21
C THR A 204 13.91 20.57 -24.43
N GLU A 205 13.33 21.60 -25.06
CA GLU A 205 12.53 22.66 -24.43
C GLU A 205 11.23 22.13 -23.78
N ASN A 206 10.75 20.98 -24.24
CA ASN A 206 9.53 20.33 -23.73
C ASN A 206 9.77 19.45 -22.50
N TYR A 207 11.00 19.38 -21.98
CA TYR A 207 11.34 18.54 -20.83
C TYR A 207 11.75 19.39 -19.63
N SER A 208 11.48 18.88 -18.42
CA SER A 208 11.82 19.61 -17.20
C SER A 208 13.34 19.78 -17.05
N PRO A 209 13.83 20.93 -16.55
CA PRO A 209 15.25 21.13 -16.28
C PRO A 209 15.84 20.09 -15.31
N ALA A 210 15.03 19.64 -14.35
CA ALA A 210 15.44 18.61 -13.39
C ALA A 210 15.71 17.26 -14.07
N LEU A 211 14.85 16.84 -15.01
CA LEU A 211 15.06 15.61 -15.76
C LEU A 211 16.34 15.69 -16.61
N LEU A 212 16.52 16.79 -17.33
CA LEU A 212 17.70 17.00 -18.18
C LEU A 212 18.99 17.01 -17.36
N ASP A 213 19.00 17.63 -16.18
CA ASP A 213 20.14 17.63 -15.27
C ASP A 213 20.51 16.21 -14.78
N LEU A 214 19.52 15.38 -14.45
CA LEU A 214 19.79 13.98 -14.07
C LEU A 214 20.36 13.17 -15.25
N ILE A 215 19.85 13.39 -16.46
CA ILE A 215 20.38 12.74 -17.68
C ILE A 215 21.84 13.15 -17.90
N ASP A 216 22.16 14.44 -17.80
CA ASP A 216 23.52 14.96 -17.98
C ASP A 216 24.51 14.42 -16.94
N LYS A 217 24.01 14.18 -15.72
CA LYS A 217 24.78 13.55 -14.63
C LYS A 217 24.86 12.04 -14.74
N ASN A 218 24.34 11.43 -15.82
CA ASN A 218 24.27 9.98 -16.03
C ASN A 218 23.64 9.24 -14.83
N LYS A 219 22.55 9.79 -14.29
CA LYS A 219 21.82 9.16 -13.19
C LYS A 219 21.12 7.90 -13.66
N ASN A 220 20.91 6.97 -12.72
CA ASN A 220 20.35 5.68 -13.08
C ASN A 220 18.84 5.80 -13.39
N PHE A 221 18.31 4.79 -14.08
CA PHE A 221 16.89 4.74 -14.42
C PHE A 221 15.97 4.92 -13.21
N ASP A 222 16.32 4.40 -12.02
CA ASP A 222 15.51 4.60 -10.80
C ASP A 222 15.34 6.07 -10.42
N ASP A 223 16.40 6.87 -10.54
CA ASP A 223 16.35 8.31 -10.24
C ASP A 223 15.46 9.04 -11.26
N LEU A 224 15.62 8.72 -12.54
CA LEU A 224 14.82 9.30 -13.62
C LEU A 224 13.35 8.91 -13.51
N TYR A 225 13.08 7.64 -13.18
CA TYR A 225 11.75 7.09 -13.07
C TYR A 225 11.00 7.65 -11.87
N ALA A 226 11.67 7.74 -10.72
CA ALA A 226 11.10 8.36 -9.55
C ALA A 226 10.84 9.87 -9.74
N LEU A 227 11.73 10.60 -10.42
CA LEU A 227 11.50 12.00 -10.75
C LEU A 227 10.29 12.19 -11.66
N ALA A 228 10.22 11.44 -12.76
CA ALA A 228 9.11 11.55 -13.71
C ALA A 228 7.77 11.24 -13.02
N MET A 229 7.73 10.20 -12.19
CA MET A 229 6.57 9.91 -11.34
C MET A 229 6.26 11.10 -10.42
N ARG A 230 7.25 11.72 -9.77
CA ARG A 230 7.02 12.88 -8.90
C ARG A 230 6.40 14.05 -9.64
N GLU A 231 6.96 14.39 -10.81
CA GLU A 231 6.47 15.50 -11.61
C GLU A 231 5.06 15.24 -12.13
N ILE A 232 4.75 14.01 -12.57
CA ILE A 232 3.39 13.62 -12.97
C ILE A 232 2.42 13.78 -11.81
N ASP A 233 2.77 13.36 -10.58
CA ASP A 233 1.87 13.48 -9.43
C ASP A 233 1.70 14.92 -8.96
N GLN A 234 2.72 15.75 -9.12
CA GLN A 234 2.63 17.18 -8.81
C GLN A 234 1.76 17.92 -9.84
N MET A 235 1.80 17.50 -11.10
CA MET A 235 0.96 18.03 -12.17
C MET A 235 -0.47 17.50 -12.12
N ALA A 236 -0.66 16.26 -11.66
CA ALA A 236 -1.96 15.69 -11.35
C ALA A 236 -2.45 16.27 -10.03
N ASP A 237 -3.01 17.49 -10.06
CA ASP A 237 -3.59 18.08 -8.86
C ASP A 237 -4.80 17.23 -8.41
N LYS A 238 -4.54 16.25 -7.52
CA LYS A 238 -5.58 15.38 -6.93
C LYS A 238 -6.70 16.21 -6.31
N SER A 239 -6.41 17.43 -5.87
CA SER A 239 -7.42 18.33 -5.32
C SER A 239 -8.39 18.91 -6.35
N GLU A 240 -8.05 18.89 -7.65
CA GLU A 240 -8.97 19.25 -8.74
C GLU A 240 -9.76 18.04 -9.27
N ILE A 241 -9.17 16.85 -9.22
CA ILE A 241 -9.77 15.62 -9.77
C ILE A 241 -10.70 14.92 -8.77
N LEU A 242 -10.32 14.81 -7.49
CA LEU A 242 -11.11 14.09 -6.49
C LEU A 242 -12.51 14.67 -6.24
N PRO A 243 -12.74 16.00 -6.31
CA PRO A 243 -14.10 16.56 -6.23
C PRO A 243 -15.06 16.03 -7.31
N ILE A 244 -14.54 15.53 -8.45
CA ILE A 244 -15.36 14.87 -9.46
C ILE A 244 -15.64 13.45 -8.96
N THR A 245 -16.86 13.22 -8.47
CA THR A 245 -17.28 11.92 -7.92
C THR A 245 -18.10 11.11 -8.90
N GLU A 246 -18.61 11.70 -9.99
CA GLU A 246 -19.33 10.96 -11.02
C GLU A 246 -18.41 9.99 -11.75
N GLY A 247 -18.95 8.83 -12.14
CA GLY A 247 -18.15 7.73 -12.65
C GLY A 247 -18.92 6.43 -12.75
N GLU A 248 -18.17 5.35 -12.97
CA GLU A 248 -18.73 4.06 -13.35
C GLU A 248 -18.02 2.89 -12.65
N TRP A 249 -18.79 1.83 -12.36
CA TRP A 249 -18.25 0.57 -11.88
C TRP A 249 -17.74 -0.28 -13.04
N ARG A 250 -16.49 -0.77 -12.93
CA ARG A 250 -15.94 -1.80 -13.82
C ARG A 250 -15.80 -3.11 -13.06
N ILE A 251 -16.24 -4.20 -13.68
CA ILE A 251 -16.27 -5.54 -13.07
C ILE A 251 -15.26 -6.45 -13.77
N PHE A 252 -14.31 -6.95 -13.00
CA PHE A 252 -13.33 -7.96 -13.40
C PHE A 252 -13.79 -9.30 -12.83
N LYS A 253 -14.36 -10.14 -13.70
CA LYS A 253 -15.00 -11.40 -13.28
C LYS A 253 -13.96 -12.43 -12.85
N LYS A 254 -14.36 -13.30 -11.91
CA LYS A 254 -13.60 -14.49 -11.53
C LYS A 254 -13.11 -15.27 -12.76
N GLY A 255 -11.83 -15.65 -12.78
CA GLY A 255 -11.18 -16.38 -13.86
C GLY A 255 -10.94 -15.57 -15.15
N SER A 256 -11.24 -14.26 -15.17
CA SER A 256 -10.92 -13.40 -16.32
C SER A 256 -9.43 -13.07 -16.38
N ASN A 257 -8.96 -12.59 -17.53
CA ASN A 257 -7.55 -12.23 -17.74
C ASN A 257 -7.10 -11.14 -16.73
N PRO A 258 -6.18 -11.46 -15.79
CA PRO A 258 -5.71 -10.53 -14.77
C PRO A 258 -5.03 -9.29 -15.34
N GLN A 259 -4.46 -9.38 -16.55
CA GLN A 259 -3.84 -8.24 -17.22
C GLN A 259 -4.83 -7.09 -17.46
N LYS A 260 -6.13 -7.38 -17.65
CA LYS A 260 -7.14 -6.32 -17.82
C LYS A 260 -7.34 -5.49 -16.55
N LEU A 261 -7.23 -6.12 -15.38
CA LEU A 261 -7.34 -5.46 -14.09
C LEU A 261 -6.08 -4.60 -13.84
N VAL A 262 -4.90 -5.17 -14.09
CA VAL A 262 -3.62 -4.45 -14.02
C VAL A 262 -3.63 -3.26 -14.97
N ASP A 263 -3.99 -3.44 -16.24
CA ASP A 263 -4.04 -2.37 -17.24
C ASP A 263 -5.02 -1.25 -16.86
N ALA A 264 -6.11 -1.57 -16.16
CA ALA A 264 -7.08 -0.59 -15.70
C ALA A 264 -6.55 0.27 -14.54
N LEU A 265 -5.53 -0.19 -13.84
CA LEU A 265 -4.84 0.52 -12.76
C LEU A 265 -3.47 1.06 -13.19
N ALA A 266 -2.94 0.62 -14.33
CA ALA A 266 -1.62 0.98 -14.83
C ALA A 266 -1.47 2.49 -15.05
N GLY A 267 -0.34 3.03 -14.61
CA GLY A 267 -0.05 4.48 -14.67
C GLY A 267 -0.91 5.33 -13.72
N ILE A 268 -1.75 4.68 -12.90
CA ILE A 268 -2.55 5.32 -11.89
C ILE A 268 -2.05 4.79 -10.55
N ARG A 269 -1.39 5.63 -9.77
CA ARG A 269 -0.93 5.30 -8.41
C ARG A 269 -2.12 5.12 -7.46
N SER A 270 -2.83 4.03 -7.67
CA SER A 270 -4.08 3.66 -7.02
C SER A 270 -3.86 3.22 -5.57
N ASN A 271 -2.60 3.07 -5.12
CA ASN A 271 -2.19 2.56 -3.82
C ASN A 271 -2.75 1.17 -3.46
N LEU A 272 -3.47 0.53 -4.38
CA LEU A 272 -4.09 -0.76 -4.14
C LEU A 272 -3.07 -1.88 -4.29
N CYS A 273 -3.02 -2.78 -3.31
CA CYS A 273 -2.24 -4.01 -3.36
C CYS A 273 -2.78 -5.07 -4.37
N ILE A 274 -3.63 -4.67 -5.33
CA ILE A 274 -4.15 -5.52 -6.42
C ILE A 274 -3.66 -5.10 -7.80
N ALA A 275 -2.89 -4.02 -7.88
CA ALA A 275 -2.41 -3.47 -9.14
C ALA A 275 -1.25 -4.29 -9.75
N ASP A 276 -0.60 -5.17 -8.97
CA ASP A 276 0.31 -6.18 -9.51
C ASP A 276 -0.44 -7.40 -10.04
N ILE A 277 0.10 -7.98 -11.10
CA ILE A 277 -0.49 -9.12 -11.82
C ILE A 277 -0.63 -10.39 -10.98
N GLY A 278 0.27 -10.62 -10.01
CA GLY A 278 0.21 -11.80 -9.14
C GLY A 278 -0.93 -11.68 -8.14
N SER A 279 -1.07 -10.52 -7.50
CA SER A 279 -2.20 -10.22 -6.63
C SER A 279 -3.50 -10.20 -7.42
N ALA A 280 -3.57 -9.48 -8.56
CA ALA A 280 -4.73 -9.51 -9.46
C ALA A 280 -5.17 -10.94 -9.80
N THR A 281 -4.22 -11.83 -10.10
CA THR A 281 -4.48 -13.25 -10.35
C THR A 281 -5.08 -13.94 -9.13
N ALA A 282 -4.51 -13.75 -7.94
CA ALA A 282 -5.01 -14.33 -6.70
C ALA A 282 -6.45 -13.89 -6.41
N TYR A 283 -6.74 -12.59 -6.50
CA TYR A 283 -8.09 -12.04 -6.33
C TYR A 283 -9.07 -12.62 -7.35
N LEU A 284 -8.69 -12.68 -8.63
CA LEU A 284 -9.56 -13.20 -9.69
C LEU A 284 -9.71 -14.72 -9.67
N ASN A 285 -8.82 -15.46 -9.02
CA ASN A 285 -8.99 -16.88 -8.75
C ASN A 285 -9.96 -17.11 -7.60
N GLN A 286 -9.91 -16.27 -6.56
CA GLN A 286 -10.80 -16.37 -5.40
C GLN A 286 -12.23 -15.88 -5.74
N GLY A 287 -12.35 -14.80 -6.51
CA GLY A 287 -13.61 -14.09 -6.71
C GLY A 287 -13.57 -13.08 -7.86
N SER A 288 -14.54 -12.17 -7.88
CA SER A 288 -14.57 -11.02 -8.79
C SER A 288 -14.13 -9.76 -8.07
N VAL A 289 -13.46 -8.87 -8.80
CA VAL A 289 -13.07 -7.54 -8.31
C VAL A 289 -13.89 -6.49 -9.04
N GLU A 290 -14.46 -5.54 -8.31
CA GLU A 290 -15.20 -4.42 -8.86
C GLU A 290 -14.54 -3.12 -8.44
N ILE A 291 -14.24 -2.25 -9.41
CA ILE A 291 -13.57 -0.98 -9.14
C ILE A 291 -14.44 0.17 -9.64
N TYR A 292 -14.69 1.13 -8.77
CA TYR A 292 -15.34 2.38 -9.15
C TYR A 292 -14.30 3.36 -9.70
N PHE A 293 -14.55 3.85 -10.91
CA PHE A 293 -13.71 4.86 -11.56
C PHE A 293 -14.49 6.15 -11.73
N SER A 294 -14.08 7.21 -11.02
CA SER A 294 -14.57 8.55 -11.29
C SER A 294 -14.01 9.09 -12.61
N HIS A 295 -14.73 10.06 -13.17
CA HIS A 295 -14.31 10.78 -14.36
C HIS A 295 -13.06 11.64 -14.10
N ASN A 296 -12.20 11.76 -15.10
CA ASN A 296 -11.22 12.84 -15.17
C ASN A 296 -11.88 14.13 -15.71
N SER A 297 -11.11 15.22 -15.83
CA SER A 297 -11.59 16.50 -16.40
C SER A 297 -12.10 16.38 -17.84
N ALA A 298 -11.71 15.34 -18.58
CA ALA A 298 -12.20 15.03 -19.93
C ALA A 298 -13.44 14.11 -19.93
N LYS A 299 -14.08 13.88 -18.77
CA LYS A 299 -15.25 13.01 -18.58
C LYS A 299 -15.00 11.53 -18.90
N GLN A 300 -13.77 11.06 -18.77
CA GLN A 300 -13.43 9.66 -18.97
C GLN A 300 -13.29 8.95 -17.61
N PRO A 301 -13.90 7.77 -17.39
CA PRO A 301 -13.88 7.06 -16.11
C PRO A 301 -12.53 6.34 -15.92
N VAL A 302 -11.50 7.08 -15.50
CA VAL A 302 -10.11 6.59 -15.42
C VAL A 302 -9.48 6.79 -14.05
N VAL A 303 -10.19 7.38 -13.09
CA VAL A 303 -9.65 7.66 -11.75
C VAL A 303 -10.24 6.64 -10.77
N PRO A 304 -9.52 5.56 -10.40
CA PRO A 304 -10.01 4.55 -9.48
C PRO A 304 -10.18 5.16 -8.09
N ARG A 305 -11.28 4.83 -7.41
CA ARG A 305 -11.63 5.39 -6.10
C ARG A 305 -11.87 4.32 -5.03
N ILE A 306 -12.54 3.24 -5.42
CA ILE A 306 -12.95 2.16 -4.53
C ILE A 306 -12.77 0.84 -5.25
N ALA A 307 -12.24 -0.17 -4.56
CA ALA A 307 -12.22 -1.56 -4.99
C ALA A 307 -13.04 -2.42 -4.02
N ILE A 308 -13.86 -3.31 -4.56
CA ILE A 308 -14.65 -4.31 -3.83
C ILE A 308 -14.22 -5.69 -4.33
N ALA A 309 -13.80 -6.55 -3.41
CA ALA A 309 -13.53 -7.94 -3.70
C ALA A 309 -14.66 -8.81 -3.14
N ARG A 310 -15.20 -9.70 -3.98
CA ARG A 310 -16.33 -10.57 -3.63
C ARG A 310 -16.19 -11.95 -4.24
N ASN A 311 -16.78 -12.95 -3.60
CA ASN A 311 -16.92 -14.29 -4.19
C ASN A 311 -18.37 -14.78 -4.04
N ASP A 312 -18.70 -15.85 -4.76
CA ASP A 312 -20.07 -16.32 -4.87
C ASP A 312 -20.60 -17.01 -3.60
N ASN A 313 -19.71 -17.43 -2.69
CA ASN A 313 -20.07 -18.18 -1.48
C ASN A 313 -20.40 -17.26 -0.30
N VAL A 314 -19.56 -16.26 -0.04
CA VAL A 314 -19.70 -15.34 1.11
C VAL A 314 -20.10 -13.93 0.71
N GLY A 315 -20.12 -13.60 -0.59
CA GLY A 315 -20.39 -12.25 -1.05
C GLY A 315 -19.17 -11.33 -0.92
N VAL A 316 -19.38 -10.09 -0.49
CA VAL A 316 -18.29 -9.13 -0.24
C VAL A 316 -17.44 -9.62 0.93
N TYR A 317 -16.13 -9.73 0.71
CA TYR A 317 -15.18 -10.04 1.76
C TYR A 317 -14.17 -8.92 1.99
N GLU A 318 -14.08 -7.95 1.08
CA GLU A 318 -13.16 -6.82 1.24
C GLU A 318 -13.64 -5.59 0.46
N VAL A 319 -13.41 -4.42 1.06
CA VAL A 319 -13.59 -3.10 0.43
C VAL A 319 -12.36 -2.25 0.76
N ARG A 320 -11.75 -1.65 -0.26
CA ARG A 320 -10.56 -0.78 -0.15
C ARG A 320 -10.77 0.51 -0.93
N GLY A 321 -10.21 1.60 -0.43
CA GLY A 321 -10.06 2.83 -1.20
C GLY A 321 -8.68 2.95 -1.84
N THR A 322 -8.56 3.90 -2.76
CA THR A 322 -7.34 4.10 -3.57
C THR A 322 -6.57 5.37 -3.19
N TYR A 323 -7.04 6.09 -2.17
CA TYR A 323 -6.64 7.47 -1.93
C TYR A 323 -5.20 7.60 -1.44
N ASN A 324 -4.83 6.76 -0.49
CA ASN A 324 -3.57 6.81 0.24
C ASN A 324 -2.99 5.40 0.46
N LYS A 325 -1.80 5.32 1.08
CA LYS A 325 -1.11 4.05 1.39
C LYS A 325 -1.86 3.16 2.38
N ASN A 326 -2.78 3.72 3.16
CA ASN A 326 -3.59 2.97 4.10
C ASN A 326 -4.78 2.30 3.40
N GLU A 327 -4.96 2.56 2.09
CA GLU A 327 -6.09 2.09 1.29
C GLU A 327 -7.43 2.66 1.79
N ASP A 328 -7.41 3.90 2.29
CA ASP A 328 -8.62 4.61 2.68
C ASP A 328 -9.41 5.08 1.45
N VAL A 329 -10.73 5.15 1.63
CA VAL A 329 -11.62 5.83 0.69
C VAL A 329 -11.41 7.33 0.87
N ASP A 330 -11.34 8.08 -0.22
CA ASP A 330 -11.17 9.54 -0.09
C ASP A 330 -12.43 10.21 0.43
N SER A 331 -12.26 11.35 1.10
CA SER A 331 -13.35 12.08 1.75
C SER A 331 -14.47 12.50 0.81
N TYR A 332 -14.19 12.77 -0.48
CA TYR A 332 -15.24 13.16 -1.43
C TYR A 332 -16.17 12.01 -1.76
N ILE A 333 -15.64 10.78 -1.87
CA ILE A 333 -16.46 9.59 -2.03
C ILE A 333 -17.19 9.24 -0.75
N GLU A 334 -16.55 9.39 0.41
CA GLU A 334 -17.21 9.20 1.72
C GLU A 334 -18.44 10.11 1.86
N GLU A 335 -18.44 11.31 1.29
CA GLU A 335 -19.61 12.20 1.28
C GLU A 335 -20.76 11.75 0.36
N THR A 336 -20.59 10.65 -0.40
CA THR A 336 -21.60 10.12 -1.33
C THR A 336 -22.19 8.79 -0.86
N ASP A 337 -23.24 8.32 -1.56
CA ASP A 337 -23.81 6.98 -1.37
C ASP A 337 -23.34 5.97 -2.42
N ILE A 338 -22.29 6.27 -3.19
CA ILE A 338 -21.80 5.42 -4.29
C ILE A 338 -21.45 4.01 -3.79
N LEU A 339 -20.67 3.93 -2.69
CA LEU A 339 -20.26 2.67 -2.10
C LEU A 339 -21.45 1.88 -1.55
N ILE A 340 -22.22 2.49 -0.64
CA ILE A 340 -23.31 1.78 0.04
C ILE A 340 -24.41 1.34 -0.93
N ASN A 341 -24.70 2.12 -1.98
CA ASN A 341 -25.65 1.71 -3.02
C ASN A 341 -25.14 0.52 -3.84
N ARG A 342 -23.82 0.39 -4.04
CA ARG A 342 -23.25 -0.81 -4.66
C ARG A 342 -23.37 -2.02 -3.73
N LEU A 343 -22.98 -1.87 -2.47
CA LEU A 343 -22.97 -2.95 -1.48
C LEU A 343 -24.36 -3.54 -1.21
N LYS A 344 -25.44 -2.74 -1.24
CA LYS A 344 -26.82 -3.23 -1.08
C LYS A 344 -27.21 -4.37 -2.05
N ASN A 345 -26.53 -4.47 -3.19
CA ASN A 345 -26.84 -5.44 -4.23
C ASN A 345 -25.88 -6.64 -4.24
N ILE A 346 -24.99 -6.74 -3.25
CA ILE A 346 -24.01 -7.82 -3.15
C ILE A 346 -24.20 -8.51 -1.79
N PRO A 347 -24.26 -9.85 -1.73
CA PRO A 347 -24.36 -10.57 -0.46
C PRO A 347 -23.27 -10.13 0.53
N ASN A 348 -23.58 -10.09 1.82
CA ASN A 348 -22.70 -9.64 2.90
C ASN A 348 -22.20 -8.18 2.78
N GLY A 349 -22.73 -7.37 1.85
CA GLY A 349 -22.37 -5.97 1.72
C GLY A 349 -22.77 -5.12 2.94
N GLU A 350 -23.84 -5.52 3.64
CA GLU A 350 -24.32 -4.90 4.87
C GLU A 350 -23.33 -4.95 6.02
N SER A 351 -22.39 -5.91 6.03
CA SER A 351 -21.33 -6.00 7.05
C SER A 351 -20.38 -4.80 7.05
N PHE A 352 -20.36 -4.02 5.96
CA PHE A 352 -19.55 -2.81 5.82
C PHE A 352 -20.32 -1.52 6.13
N ALA A 353 -21.60 -1.60 6.50
CA ALA A 353 -22.44 -0.42 6.74
C ALA A 353 -21.92 0.45 7.90
N LYS A 354 -21.39 -0.17 8.96
CA LYS A 354 -20.76 0.56 10.09
C LYS A 354 -19.57 1.38 9.60
N LYS A 355 -18.66 0.75 8.85
CA LYS A 355 -17.47 1.42 8.29
C LYS A 355 -17.83 2.61 7.41
N ASP A 356 -18.81 2.46 6.52
CA ASP A 356 -19.31 3.57 5.69
C ASP A 356 -19.87 4.71 6.55
N ALA A 357 -20.66 4.39 7.57
CA ALA A 357 -21.26 5.38 8.47
C ALA A 357 -20.21 6.13 9.32
N ASP A 358 -19.24 5.40 9.87
CA ASP A 358 -18.14 5.94 10.68
C ASP A 358 -17.27 6.88 9.84
N MET A 359 -16.87 6.46 8.63
CA MET A 359 -16.06 7.29 7.73
C MET A 359 -16.82 8.54 7.26
N LYS A 360 -18.12 8.42 6.96
CA LYS A 360 -19.00 9.58 6.67
C LYS A 360 -19.03 10.57 7.82
N ARG A 361 -19.18 10.07 9.04
CA ARG A 361 -19.23 10.91 10.25
C ARG A 361 -17.87 11.55 10.51
N MET A 362 -16.78 10.81 10.33
CA MET A 362 -15.42 11.31 10.46
C MET A 362 -15.13 12.44 9.45
N THR A 363 -15.48 12.27 8.17
CA THR A 363 -15.33 13.34 7.17
C THR A 363 -16.12 14.59 7.54
N LYS A 364 -17.38 14.45 7.96
CA LYS A 364 -18.20 15.60 8.40
C LYS A 364 -17.59 16.32 9.59
N LEU A 365 -17.09 15.57 10.58
CA LEU A 365 -16.43 16.14 11.75
C LEU A 365 -15.14 16.85 11.36
N TYR A 366 -14.31 16.22 10.54
CA TYR A 366 -13.03 16.77 10.08
C TYR A 366 -13.21 18.06 9.28
N ASN A 367 -14.20 18.12 8.39
CA ASN A 367 -14.52 19.32 7.61
C ASN A 367 -15.04 20.49 8.49
N ARG A 368 -15.54 20.23 9.71
CA ARG A 368 -15.85 21.27 10.70
C ARG A 368 -14.60 21.81 11.40
N PHE A 369 -13.58 20.97 11.58
CA PHE A 369 -12.32 21.36 12.23
C PHE A 369 -11.38 22.11 11.30
N PHE A 370 -11.33 21.70 10.04
CA PHE A 370 -10.32 22.17 9.10
C PHE A 370 -10.94 22.73 7.84
N LYS A 371 -10.50 23.93 7.49
CA LYS A 371 -10.78 24.52 6.19
C LYS A 371 -9.50 24.54 5.37
N ILE A 372 -9.56 23.98 4.16
CA ILE A 372 -8.46 24.02 3.20
C ILE A 372 -8.81 25.03 2.12
N ASP A 373 -7.97 26.04 1.94
CA ASP A 373 -8.08 26.95 0.80
C ASP A 373 -7.73 26.20 -0.49
N LYS A 374 -8.66 26.20 -1.45
CA LYS A 374 -8.48 25.41 -2.69
C LYS A 374 -7.36 25.94 -3.58
N LYS A 375 -7.02 27.24 -3.50
CA LYS A 375 -6.02 27.90 -4.33
C LYS A 375 -4.64 27.87 -3.68
N THR A 376 -4.55 28.23 -2.40
CA THR A 376 -3.26 28.29 -1.69
C THR A 376 -2.88 26.96 -1.04
N LYS A 377 -3.83 26.02 -0.95
CA LYS A 377 -3.73 24.76 -0.18
C LYS A 377 -3.49 24.99 1.32
N GLU A 378 -3.67 26.22 1.80
CA GLU A 378 -3.48 26.56 3.20
C GLU A 378 -4.58 25.91 4.05
N LYS A 379 -4.17 25.23 5.13
CA LYS A 379 -5.07 24.56 6.05
C LYS A 379 -5.22 25.40 7.32
N THR A 380 -6.44 25.87 7.57
CA THR A 380 -6.80 26.62 8.77
C THR A 380 -7.54 25.73 9.76
N SER A 381 -7.11 25.74 11.02
CA SER A 381 -7.87 25.14 12.12
C SER A 381 -8.95 26.11 12.61
N LEU A 382 -10.18 25.61 12.70
CA LEU A 382 -11.35 26.35 13.17
C LEU A 382 -11.70 26.05 14.63
N ASN A 383 -11.17 24.94 15.18
CA ASN A 383 -11.43 24.42 16.53
C ASN A 383 -12.86 24.66 17.05
N PRO A 384 -13.88 24.06 16.40
CA PRO A 384 -15.27 24.27 16.77
C PRO A 384 -15.60 23.70 18.16
N GLU A 385 -16.67 24.22 18.76
CA GLU A 385 -17.32 23.55 19.89
C GLU A 385 -17.95 22.23 19.42
N LEU A 386 -17.77 21.19 20.23
CA LEU A 386 -18.26 19.84 19.96
C LEU A 386 -19.39 19.48 20.89
N THR A 387 -20.39 18.80 20.33
CA THR A 387 -21.48 18.23 21.12
C THR A 387 -20.98 17.01 21.90
N ARG A 388 -21.75 16.56 22.91
CA ARG A 388 -21.43 15.31 23.61
C ARG A 388 -21.37 14.10 22.68
N ASP A 389 -22.25 14.08 21.67
CA ASP A 389 -22.26 13.03 20.65
C ASP A 389 -20.99 13.07 19.78
N ASP A 390 -20.55 14.26 19.33
CA ASP A 390 -19.28 14.43 18.62
C ASP A 390 -18.08 13.95 19.46
N LEU A 391 -18.06 14.28 20.76
CA LEU A 391 -16.98 13.90 21.67
C LEU A 391 -16.98 12.41 21.98
N SER A 392 -18.15 11.79 22.18
CA SER A 392 -18.26 10.34 22.37
C SER A 392 -17.69 9.59 21.17
N PHE A 393 -18.01 10.05 19.96
CA PHE A 393 -17.47 9.49 18.73
C PHE A 393 -15.96 9.73 18.57
N LEU A 394 -15.49 10.97 18.68
CA LEU A 394 -14.08 11.33 18.50
C LEU A 394 -13.15 10.57 19.46
N TYR A 395 -13.59 10.38 20.70
CA TYR A 395 -12.82 9.69 21.74
C TYR A 395 -13.15 8.19 21.85
N GLU A 396 -13.98 7.65 20.95
CA GLU A 396 -14.35 6.22 20.89
C GLU A 396 -14.89 5.68 22.23
N ILE A 397 -15.77 6.45 22.86
CA ILE A 397 -16.26 6.17 24.23
C ILE A 397 -17.31 5.06 24.25
N ASP A 398 -18.18 5.03 23.24
CA ASP A 398 -19.27 4.06 23.15
C ASP A 398 -19.00 2.96 22.11
N ASP A 399 -18.21 3.25 21.08
CA ASP A 399 -17.88 2.33 20.00
C ASP A 399 -16.57 2.77 19.30
N SER A 400 -15.87 1.83 18.66
CA SER A 400 -14.69 2.13 17.84
C SER A 400 -15.09 2.82 16.53
N ILE A 401 -14.16 3.60 15.96
CA ILE A 401 -14.31 4.16 14.63
C ILE A 401 -13.67 3.19 13.63
N ASP A 402 -14.49 2.53 12.82
CA ASP A 402 -13.98 1.54 11.86
C ASP A 402 -13.82 2.13 10.46
N GLY A 403 -12.61 2.01 9.90
CA GLY A 403 -12.29 2.43 8.54
C GLY A 403 -12.20 1.28 7.53
N PHE A 404 -12.00 1.67 6.27
CA PHE A 404 -11.67 0.74 5.18
C PHE A 404 -10.17 0.46 5.06
N GLY A 405 -9.32 1.35 5.59
CA GLY A 405 -7.89 1.15 5.65
C GLY A 405 -7.43 0.19 6.75
N TYR A 406 -6.12 -0.09 6.75
CA TYR A 406 -5.50 -1.02 7.71
C TYR A 406 -5.11 -0.39 9.04
N GLN A 407 -5.04 0.94 9.09
CA GLN A 407 -4.59 1.69 10.26
C GLN A 407 -5.72 2.53 10.83
N LYS A 408 -5.57 2.93 12.09
CA LYS A 408 -6.44 3.92 12.71
C LYS A 408 -6.44 5.20 11.87
N ASP A 409 -7.62 5.79 11.71
CA ASP A 409 -7.78 6.98 10.89
C ASP A 409 -6.93 8.14 11.43
N PRO A 410 -5.96 8.68 10.66
CA PRO A 410 -5.05 9.72 11.13
C PRO A 410 -5.76 11.03 11.46
N ARG A 411 -6.98 11.25 10.95
CA ARG A 411 -7.80 12.44 11.25
C ARG A 411 -8.15 12.52 12.73
N ILE A 412 -8.29 11.39 13.42
CA ILE A 412 -8.62 11.34 14.85
C ILE A 412 -7.50 12.00 15.67
N GLU A 413 -6.26 11.56 15.47
CA GLU A 413 -5.09 12.10 16.17
C GLU A 413 -4.88 13.59 15.84
N GLU A 414 -5.08 13.97 14.57
CA GLU A 414 -4.93 15.36 14.16
C GLU A 414 -5.92 16.30 14.86
N ILE A 415 -7.18 15.87 15.04
CA ILE A 415 -8.19 16.63 15.78
C ILE A 415 -7.84 16.65 17.28
N THR A 416 -7.59 15.48 17.88
CA THR A 416 -7.41 15.38 19.34
C THR A 416 -6.18 16.13 19.85
N ASN A 417 -5.12 16.24 19.04
CA ASN A 417 -3.92 17.02 19.37
C ASN A 417 -4.18 18.53 19.53
N GLN A 418 -5.31 19.04 19.04
CA GLN A 418 -5.70 20.45 19.19
C GLN A 418 -6.69 20.67 20.33
N ARG A 419 -7.05 19.61 21.04
CA ARG A 419 -8.09 19.61 22.06
C ARG A 419 -7.53 19.35 23.46
N LYS A 420 -8.32 19.73 24.45
CA LYS A 420 -8.00 19.52 25.86
C LYS A 420 -8.88 18.41 26.40
N ILE A 421 -8.37 17.18 26.30
CA ILE A 421 -9.12 15.96 26.58
C ILE A 421 -9.83 15.96 27.94
N LYS A 422 -9.23 16.52 29.00
CA LYS A 422 -9.88 16.57 30.32
C LYS A 422 -11.09 17.52 30.36
N GLU A 423 -11.03 18.65 29.65
CA GLU A 423 -12.16 19.57 29.56
C GLU A 423 -13.30 18.92 28.75
N ASP A 424 -12.95 18.22 27.68
CA ASP A 424 -13.92 17.53 26.82
C ASP A 424 -14.64 16.39 27.52
N LEU A 425 -13.87 15.50 28.17
CA LEU A 425 -14.43 14.37 28.89
C LEU A 425 -15.22 14.84 30.13
N ALA A 426 -14.80 15.91 30.78
CA ALA A 426 -15.57 16.51 31.87
C ALA A 426 -16.93 17.03 31.37
N PHE A 427 -16.96 17.68 30.21
CA PHE A 427 -18.21 18.12 29.59
C PHE A 427 -19.10 16.94 29.15
N LEU A 428 -18.48 15.88 28.59
CA LEU A 428 -19.17 14.66 28.16
C LEU A 428 -19.84 13.94 29.32
N PHE A 429 -19.10 13.71 30.41
CA PHE A 429 -19.55 12.98 31.59
C PHE A 429 -20.25 13.86 32.63
N ASN A 430 -20.38 15.17 32.37
CA ASN A 430 -20.99 16.13 33.28
C ASN A 430 -20.32 16.14 34.67
N CYS A 431 -19.00 16.18 34.69
CA CYS A 431 -18.18 16.21 35.89
C CYS A 431 -17.13 17.32 35.83
N ARG A 432 -16.29 17.40 36.87
CA ARG A 432 -15.17 18.36 36.90
C ARG A 432 -13.93 17.77 36.21
N PRO A 433 -13.07 18.60 35.58
CA PRO A 433 -11.84 18.11 34.94
C PRO A 433 -10.87 17.35 35.86
N ASP A 434 -10.87 17.61 37.17
CA ASP A 434 -10.07 16.88 38.17
C ASP A 434 -10.61 15.48 38.47
N GLN A 435 -11.86 15.19 38.09
CA GLN A 435 -12.47 13.86 38.17
C GLN A 435 -12.25 13.04 36.87
N ILE A 436 -11.46 13.56 35.93
CA ILE A 436 -10.99 12.88 34.74
C ILE A 436 -9.51 12.54 34.89
N SER A 437 -9.17 11.28 34.66
CA SER A 437 -7.79 10.80 34.64
C SER A 437 -7.37 10.36 33.24
N THR A 438 -6.12 10.64 32.88
CA THR A 438 -5.48 10.14 31.66
C THR A 438 -4.18 9.38 31.96
N THR A 439 -3.87 9.21 33.24
CA THR A 439 -2.70 8.48 33.72
C THR A 439 -3.09 7.56 34.86
N LYS A 440 -2.29 6.52 35.07
CA LYS A 440 -2.44 5.57 36.19
C LYS A 440 -2.47 6.29 37.55
N ASP A 441 -1.53 7.19 37.80
CA ASP A 441 -1.43 7.87 39.09
C ASP A 441 -2.66 8.73 39.39
N GLU A 442 -3.23 9.37 38.37
CA GLU A 442 -4.47 10.12 38.52
C GLU A 442 -5.66 9.22 38.79
N ALA A 443 -5.77 8.11 38.05
CA ALA A 443 -6.88 7.16 38.18
C ALA A 443 -7.03 6.62 39.61
N LEU A 444 -5.91 6.51 40.34
CA LEU A 444 -5.84 5.92 41.67
C LEU A 444 -5.97 6.94 42.83
N LYS A 445 -6.12 8.24 42.55
CA LYS A 445 -6.28 9.27 43.60
C LYS A 445 -7.60 9.16 44.37
N GLY A 446 -8.60 8.48 43.79
CA GLY A 446 -9.98 8.46 44.27
C GLY A 446 -10.78 9.69 43.82
N ASP A 447 -12.11 9.60 43.89
CA ASP A 447 -13.06 10.59 43.31
C ASP A 447 -12.88 10.82 41.79
N ILE A 448 -12.45 9.77 41.07
CA ILE A 448 -12.34 9.79 39.61
C ILE A 448 -13.61 9.17 39.01
N ILE A 449 -14.29 9.94 38.16
CA ILE A 449 -15.48 9.49 37.45
C ILE A 449 -15.11 8.71 36.20
N PHE A 450 -14.09 9.17 35.46
CA PHE A 450 -13.69 8.52 34.21
C PHE A 450 -12.17 8.47 34.02
N HIS A 451 -11.67 7.32 33.58
CA HIS A 451 -10.32 7.15 33.07
C HIS A 451 -10.32 6.96 31.57
N TYR A 452 -9.53 7.77 30.86
CA TYR A 452 -9.41 7.67 29.40
C TYR A 452 -8.33 6.66 29.00
N GLY A 453 -8.72 5.71 28.15
CA GLY A 453 -7.86 4.62 27.67
C GLY A 453 -7.75 3.45 28.65
N ASP A 454 -6.75 2.62 28.42
CA ASP A 454 -6.47 1.42 29.20
C ASP A 454 -5.80 1.76 30.54
N LEU A 455 -6.17 1.01 31.58
CA LEU A 455 -5.59 1.14 32.91
C LEU A 455 -4.77 -0.11 33.28
N TYR A 456 -3.45 0.04 33.24
CA TYR A 456 -2.48 -1.05 33.53
C TYR A 456 -2.06 -1.09 35.00
N LEU A 457 -2.57 -2.07 35.75
CA LEU A 457 -2.32 -2.27 37.18
C LEU A 457 -1.66 -3.61 37.51
N ASP A 458 -0.95 -4.21 36.54
CA ASP A 458 -0.36 -5.56 36.64
C ASP A 458 0.75 -5.72 37.68
N SER A 459 1.15 -4.64 38.36
CA SER A 459 2.05 -4.71 39.50
C SER A 459 1.34 -4.92 40.84
N LEU A 460 0.00 -4.82 40.89
CA LEU A 460 -0.77 -4.94 42.13
C LEU A 460 -1.04 -6.42 42.46
N THR A 461 -0.59 -6.85 43.65
CA THR A 461 -0.80 -8.21 44.16
C THR A 461 -1.99 -8.33 45.12
N SER A 462 -2.49 -7.19 45.61
CA SER A 462 -3.64 -7.05 46.52
C SER A 462 -4.55 -5.89 46.07
N ALA A 463 -5.86 -6.03 46.30
CA ALA A 463 -6.86 -4.99 46.05
C ALA A 463 -7.13 -4.10 47.28
N GLU A 464 -6.42 -4.31 48.39
CA GLU A 464 -6.61 -3.52 49.61
C GLU A 464 -6.30 -2.03 49.36
N GLY A 465 -7.25 -1.16 49.74
CA GLY A 465 -7.12 0.29 49.54
C GLY A 465 -7.23 0.76 48.09
N LEU A 466 -7.46 -0.14 47.14
CA LEU A 466 -7.57 0.19 45.72
C LEU A 466 -8.83 1.03 45.46
N LYS A 467 -8.62 2.23 44.91
CA LYS A 467 -9.68 3.14 44.46
C LYS A 467 -9.64 3.23 42.95
N LEU A 468 -10.56 2.50 42.30
CA LEU A 468 -10.71 2.57 40.85
C LEU A 468 -11.66 3.70 40.45
N PRO A 469 -11.49 4.27 39.25
CA PRO A 469 -12.47 5.14 38.62
C PRO A 469 -13.87 4.49 38.55
N GLU A 470 -14.93 5.29 38.55
CA GLU A 470 -16.29 4.78 38.33
C GLU A 470 -16.43 4.16 36.93
N LYS A 471 -15.75 4.72 35.92
CA LYS A 471 -15.76 4.26 34.54
C LYS A 471 -14.35 4.26 33.93
N ILE A 472 -14.06 3.27 33.09
CA ILE A 472 -12.80 3.15 32.34
C ILE A 472 -13.13 3.05 30.85
N GLY A 473 -12.46 3.86 30.02
CA GLY A 473 -12.69 3.92 28.58
C GLY A 473 -12.11 2.74 27.80
N GLY A 474 -10.98 2.19 28.23
CA GLY A 474 -10.33 1.03 27.62
C GLY A 474 -10.41 -0.22 28.49
N ASP A 475 -9.37 -1.04 28.40
CA ASP A 475 -9.20 -2.26 29.18
C ASP A 475 -8.73 -1.96 30.62
N LEU A 476 -9.01 -2.89 31.55
CA LEU A 476 -8.45 -2.87 32.91
C LEU A 476 -7.62 -4.13 33.15
N TYR A 477 -6.33 -3.95 33.40
CA TYR A 477 -5.38 -5.04 33.62
C TYR A 477 -4.99 -5.13 35.10
N LEU A 478 -5.30 -6.28 35.71
CA LEU A 478 -5.06 -6.60 37.12
C LEU A 478 -4.47 -8.01 37.24
N ASP A 479 -3.57 -8.37 36.32
CA ASP A 479 -3.15 -9.74 36.10
C ASP A 479 -2.38 -10.36 37.28
N SER A 480 -1.73 -9.55 38.11
CA SER A 480 -0.98 -10.03 39.28
C SER A 480 -1.79 -10.15 40.57
N LEU A 481 -3.09 -9.84 40.57
CA LEU A 481 -3.91 -9.99 41.77
C LEU A 481 -3.99 -11.47 42.17
N THR A 482 -3.66 -11.76 43.42
CA THR A 482 -3.70 -13.12 43.98
C THR A 482 -5.02 -13.45 44.67
N SER A 483 -5.83 -12.43 44.96
CA SER A 483 -7.15 -12.57 45.57
C SER A 483 -8.12 -11.49 45.08
N ALA A 484 -9.41 -11.86 44.96
CA ALA A 484 -10.50 -10.93 44.67
C ALA A 484 -11.07 -10.25 45.92
N GLU A 485 -10.53 -10.56 47.10
CA GLU A 485 -11.02 -10.01 48.36
C GLU A 485 -10.84 -8.48 48.40
N GLY A 486 -11.88 -7.76 48.80
CA GLY A 486 -11.87 -6.29 48.84
C GLY A 486 -11.97 -5.60 47.47
N LEU A 487 -11.88 -6.33 46.34
CA LEU A 487 -11.91 -5.76 45.00
C LEU A 487 -13.30 -5.18 44.67
N LYS A 488 -13.35 -3.86 44.47
CA LYS A 488 -14.51 -3.14 43.93
C LYS A 488 -14.18 -2.75 42.50
N LEU A 489 -15.03 -3.15 41.56
CA LEU A 489 -14.81 -2.89 40.13
C LEU A 489 -15.57 -1.63 39.69
N PRO A 490 -15.12 -0.97 38.60
CA PRO A 490 -15.85 0.12 37.96
C PRO A 490 -17.27 -0.29 37.55
N GLU A 491 -18.15 0.69 37.37
CA GLU A 491 -19.50 0.48 36.85
C GLU A 491 -19.50 0.11 35.37
N LYS A 492 -18.59 0.71 34.59
CA LYS A 492 -18.40 0.44 33.14
C LYS A 492 -16.90 0.34 32.83
N ILE A 493 -16.54 -0.66 32.03
CA ILE A 493 -15.23 -0.78 31.38
C ILE A 493 -15.54 -0.88 29.88
N GLY A 494 -14.88 -0.05 29.07
CA GLY A 494 -15.11 -0.02 27.62
C GLY A 494 -14.58 -1.27 26.92
N GLY A 495 -13.47 -1.81 27.40
CA GLY A 495 -12.90 -3.09 26.95
C GLY A 495 -13.04 -4.23 27.97
N GLY A 496 -12.06 -5.12 27.99
CA GLY A 496 -11.97 -6.29 28.86
C GLY A 496 -11.37 -6.00 30.24
N LEU A 497 -11.75 -6.82 31.22
CA LEU A 497 -11.13 -6.89 32.53
C LEU A 497 -10.27 -8.15 32.65
N TYR A 498 -8.95 -7.97 32.71
CA TYR A 498 -7.95 -9.04 32.74
C TYR A 498 -7.50 -9.33 34.17
N LEU A 499 -7.71 -10.57 34.60
CA LEU A 499 -7.47 -11.04 35.97
C LEU A 499 -6.76 -12.39 35.99
N SER A 500 -5.73 -12.60 35.17
CA SER A 500 -5.08 -13.90 34.98
C SER A 500 -4.57 -14.56 36.28
N GLY A 501 -4.17 -13.78 37.28
CA GLY A 501 -3.76 -14.26 38.60
C GLY A 501 -4.89 -14.81 39.49
N LEU A 502 -6.16 -14.56 39.16
CA LEU A 502 -7.30 -15.06 39.93
C LEU A 502 -7.76 -16.45 39.47
N THR A 503 -8.19 -17.25 40.44
CA THR A 503 -8.78 -18.58 40.16
C THR A 503 -10.10 -18.47 39.40
N TYR A 504 -10.44 -19.51 38.65
CA TYR A 504 -11.72 -19.61 37.94
C TYR A 504 -12.94 -19.34 38.85
N ASN A 505 -12.91 -19.86 40.09
CA ASN A 505 -14.01 -19.68 41.04
C ASN A 505 -14.17 -18.21 41.47
N GLN A 506 -13.06 -17.50 41.69
CA GLN A 506 -13.10 -16.06 41.99
C GLN A 506 -13.65 -15.26 40.80
N LYS A 507 -13.16 -15.51 39.58
CA LYS A 507 -13.71 -14.87 38.36
C LYS A 507 -15.20 -15.16 38.19
N LYS A 508 -15.65 -16.38 38.45
CA LYS A 508 -17.07 -16.77 38.39
C LYS A 508 -17.94 -16.00 39.38
N ILE A 509 -17.45 -15.74 40.59
CA ILE A 509 -18.16 -14.91 41.59
C ILE A 509 -18.23 -13.47 41.10
N LEU A 510 -17.13 -12.92 40.58
CA LEU A 510 -17.10 -11.56 40.04
C LEU A 510 -18.06 -11.40 38.85
N ARG A 511 -18.11 -12.34 37.91
CA ARG A 511 -19.05 -12.34 36.78
C ARG A 511 -20.51 -12.33 37.22
N ARG A 512 -20.84 -12.98 38.34
CA ARG A 512 -22.20 -12.93 38.91
C ARG A 512 -22.52 -11.60 39.57
N ARG A 513 -21.52 -10.96 40.19
CA ARG A 513 -21.66 -9.69 40.89
C ARG A 513 -21.69 -8.50 39.93
N TYR A 514 -20.94 -8.57 38.83
CA TYR A 514 -20.79 -7.54 37.80
C TYR A 514 -21.10 -8.14 36.43
N PRO A 515 -22.38 -8.46 36.15
CA PRO A 515 -22.78 -9.17 34.94
C PRO A 515 -22.56 -8.39 33.65
N ASN A 516 -22.35 -7.07 33.75
CA ASN A 516 -22.15 -6.17 32.61
C ASN A 516 -20.68 -5.96 32.25
N LEU A 517 -19.74 -6.54 33.00
CA LEU A 517 -18.31 -6.42 32.72
C LEU A 517 -17.81 -7.67 32.01
N GLU A 518 -17.04 -7.48 30.94
CA GLU A 518 -16.35 -8.55 30.24
C GLU A 518 -15.11 -8.98 31.02
N ILE A 519 -15.29 -9.91 31.95
CA ILE A 519 -14.21 -10.48 32.76
C ILE A 519 -13.56 -11.62 31.98
N LEU A 520 -12.27 -11.51 31.67
CA LEU A 520 -11.49 -12.48 30.91
C LEU A 520 -10.66 -13.40 31.83
#